data_AF-A0A1Z3N0N8-F1
#
_entry.id   AF-A0A1Z3N0N8-F1
#
_cell.length_a   1.000
_cell.length_b   1.000
_cell.length_c   1.000
_cell.angle_alpha   90.00
_cell.angle_beta   90.00
_cell.angle_gamma   90.00
#
_symmetry.space_group_name_H-M   'P 1'
#
loop_
_entity.id
_entity.type
_entity.pdbx_description
1 polymer ?
#
loop_
_entity_poly.entity_id
_entity_poly.type
_entity_poly.pdbx_seq_one_letter_code
_entity_poly.pdbx_strand_id
1 'polypeptide(L)'
;MSRSAKWSLRLLMFLTITFALMLSGVFDPLADSMKYTVTNLMNYIPTEKLEPYPDRVEDNYFTMYIMFNALVAAVIVFSGEKLVLLARNS
;
A
#
# COMPACT_ATOMS: atom_id res chain seq x y z
N MET A 1 11.52 -24.19 9.85
CA MET A 1 10.44 -23.29 10.30
C MET A 1 9.14 -23.80 9.69
N SER A 2 8.05 -23.91 10.47
CA SER A 2 6.77 -24.39 9.93
C SER A 2 6.25 -23.41 8.88
N ARG A 3 5.53 -23.92 7.87
CA ARG A 3 4.94 -23.10 6.79
C ARG A 3 4.08 -21.98 7.37
N SER A 4 3.33 -22.26 8.43
CA SER A 4 2.49 -21.27 9.14
C SER A 4 3.33 -20.15 9.75
N ALA A 5 4.35 -20.48 10.54
CA ALA A 5 5.21 -19.48 11.18
C ALA A 5 5.89 -18.54 10.18
N LYS A 6 6.29 -19.07 9.01
CA LYS A 6 6.89 -18.26 7.94
C LYS A 6 5.91 -17.23 7.38
N TRP A 7 4.65 -17.62 7.17
CA TRP A 7 3.61 -16.70 6.69
C TRP A 7 3.22 -15.68 7.76
N SER A 8 3.12 -16.08 9.03
CA SER A 8 2.89 -15.16 10.15
C SER A 8 4.00 -14.11 10.24
N LEU A 9 5.27 -14.50 10.10
CA LEU A 9 6.38 -13.55 10.13
C LEU A 9 6.33 -12.58 8.93
N ARG A 10 6.01 -13.06 7.72
CA ARG A 10 5.83 -12.20 6.54
C ARG A 10 4.73 -11.18 6.76
N LEU A 11 3.59 -11.61 7.30
CA LEU A 11 2.46 -10.73 7.59
C LEU A 11 2.83 -9.69 8.65
N LEU A 12 3.53 -10.09 9.72
CA LEU A 12 4.01 -9.17 10.75
C LEU A 12 4.94 -8.11 10.14
N MET A 13 5.97 -8.53 9.39
CA MET A 13 6.91 -7.62 8.75
C MET A 13 6.22 -6.68 7.76
N PHE A 14 5.28 -7.20 6.97
CA PHE A 14 4.48 -6.42 6.04
C PHE A 14 3.70 -5.31 6.76
N LEU A 15 3.00 -5.65 7.85
CA LEU A 15 2.24 -4.69 8.63
C LEU A 15 3.16 -3.65 9.28
N THR A 16 4.28 -4.07 9.88
CA THR A 16 5.24 -3.15 10.51
C THR A 16 5.85 -2.18 9.50
N ILE A 17 6.24 -2.66 8.31
CA ILE A 17 6.81 -1.81 7.26
C ILE A 17 5.75 -0.86 6.70
N THR A 18 4.54 -1.36 6.42
CA THR A 18 3.43 -0.52 5.94
C THR A 18 3.15 0.61 6.92
N PHE A 19 3.07 0.30 8.22
CA PHE A 19 2.84 1.30 9.26
C PHE A 19 3.98 2.32 9.35
N ALA A 20 5.23 1.88 9.28
CA ALA A 20 6.39 2.78 9.28
C ALA A 20 6.41 3.72 8.06
N LEU A 21 6.10 3.20 6.88
CA LEU A 21 5.99 4.01 5.67
C LEU A 21 4.83 5.02 5.77
N MET A 22 3.69 4.59 6.31
CA MET A 22 2.54 5.50 6.54
C MET A 22 2.85 6.61 7.54
N LEU A 23 3.66 6.35 8.57
CA LEU A 23 4.11 7.41 9.49
C LEU A 23 5.12 8.37 8.84
N SER A 24 5.87 7.89 7.85
CA SER A 24 6.91 8.70 7.20
C SER A 24 6.37 9.74 6.22
N GLY A 25 5.14 9.58 5.72
CA GLY A 25 4.55 10.50 4.74
C GLY A 25 5.21 10.42 3.35
N VAL A 26 6.09 9.45 3.08
CA VAL A 26 6.87 9.38 1.84
C VAL A 26 5.98 9.33 0.58
N PHE A 27 4.79 8.74 0.69
CA PHE A 27 3.83 8.64 -0.42
C PHE A 27 2.74 9.71 -0.42
N ASP A 28 2.74 10.66 0.52
CA ASP A 28 1.74 11.74 0.57
C ASP A 28 1.73 12.56 -0.73
N PRO A 29 2.88 13.01 -1.28
CA PRO A 29 2.86 13.80 -2.52
C PRO A 29 2.33 13.02 -3.71
N LEU A 30 2.58 11.72 -3.76
CA LEU A 30 2.11 10.86 -4.84
C LEU A 30 0.59 10.66 -4.75
N ALA A 31 0.08 10.33 -3.57
CA ALA A 31 -1.36 10.21 -3.34
C ALA A 31 -2.09 11.53 -3.62
N ASP A 32 -1.53 12.66 -3.20
CA ASP A 32 -2.11 13.98 -3.43
C ASP A 32 -2.15 14.35 -4.92
N SER A 33 -1.07 14.05 -5.66
CA SER A 33 -1.01 14.32 -7.11
C SER A 33 -2.02 13.52 -7.93
N MET A 34 -2.45 12.36 -7.41
CA MET A 34 -3.32 11.44 -8.14
C MET A 34 -4.80 11.54 -7.75
N LYS A 35 -5.15 12.24 -6.66
CA LYS A 35 -6.51 12.20 -6.07
C LYS A 35 -7.61 12.57 -7.04
N TYR A 36 -7.46 13.70 -7.74
CA TYR A 36 -8.46 14.13 -8.72
C TYR A 36 -8.51 13.22 -9.95
N THR A 37 -7.35 12.77 -10.43
CA THR A 37 -7.27 11.89 -11.60
C THR A 37 -7.97 10.56 -11.34
N VAL A 38 -7.72 9.94 -10.18
CA VAL A 38 -8.33 8.68 -9.80
C VAL A 38 -9.82 8.85 -9.51
N THR A 39 -10.23 9.90 -8.79
CA THR A 39 -11.65 10.16 -8.57
C THR A 39 -12.40 10.37 -9.89
N ASN A 40 -11.81 11.10 -10.84
CA ASN A 40 -12.40 11.27 -12.17
C ASN A 40 -12.47 9.97 -12.96
N LEU A 41 -11.47 9.09 -12.85
CA LEU A 41 -11.52 7.76 -13.46
C LEU A 41 -12.63 6.90 -12.86
N MET A 42 -12.79 6.93 -11.54
CA MET A 42 -13.81 6.15 -10.83
C MET A 42 -15.23 6.65 -11.15
N ASN A 43 -15.41 7.91 -11.54
CA ASN A 43 -16.72 8.44 -11.98
C ASN A 43 -17.27 7.75 -13.24
N TYR A 44 -16.41 7.12 -14.05
CA TYR A 44 -16.86 6.36 -15.22
C TYR A 44 -17.46 5.00 -14.84
N ILE A 45 -17.31 4.57 -13.59
CA ILE A 45 -17.91 3.34 -13.08
C ILE A 45 -19.31 3.68 -12.55
N PRO A 46 -20.38 3.14 -13.15
CA PRO A 46 -21.74 3.44 -12.71
C PRO A 46 -21.95 2.97 -11.28
N THR A 47 -22.27 3.92 -10.40
CA THR A 47 -22.54 3.69 -8.97
C THR A 47 -23.88 4.33 -8.63
N GLU A 48 -24.77 3.56 -7.99
CA GLU A 48 -26.18 3.94 -7.79
C GLU A 48 -26.37 5.19 -6.91
N LYS A 49 -25.41 5.49 -6.03
CA LYS A 49 -25.33 6.74 -5.28
C LYS A 49 -23.88 7.19 -5.17
N LEU A 50 -23.56 8.31 -5.80
CA LEU A 50 -22.27 8.96 -5.64
C LEU A 50 -22.34 9.91 -4.46
N GLU A 51 -21.47 9.69 -3.49
CA GLU A 51 -21.19 10.69 -2.45
C GLU A 51 -20.71 12.02 -3.07
N PRO A 52 -20.77 13.13 -2.33
CA PRO A 52 -20.26 14.41 -2.81
C PRO A 52 -18.83 14.28 -3.36
N TYR A 53 -18.52 15.02 -4.43
CA TYR A 53 -17.21 14.94 -5.07
C TYR A 53 -16.03 15.20 -4.12
N PRO A 54 -16.07 16.19 -3.20
CA PRO A 54 -14.99 16.43 -2.26
C PRO A 54 -14.69 15.22 -1.36
N ASP A 55 -15.73 14.60 -0.81
CA ASP A 55 -15.61 13.44 0.09
C ASP A 55 -14.95 12.26 -0.65
N ARG A 56 -15.39 12.01 -1.89
CA ARG A 56 -14.77 10.99 -2.75
C ARG A 56 -13.31 11.28 -3.08
N VAL A 57 -12.92 12.55 -3.22
CA VAL A 57 -11.51 12.91 -3.45
C VAL A 57 -10.66 12.59 -2.23
N GLU A 58 -11.15 12.88 -1.04
CA GLU A 58 -10.47 12.58 0.23
C GLU A 58 -10.35 11.07 0.47
N ASP A 59 -11.43 10.32 0.24
CA ASP A 59 -11.43 8.86 0.35
C ASP A 59 -10.48 8.21 -0.65
N ASN A 60 -10.46 8.68 -1.90
CA ASN A 60 -9.54 8.17 -2.91
C ASN A 60 -8.10 8.54 -2.59
N TYR A 61 -7.85 9.74 -2.07
CA TYR A 61 -6.54 10.13 -1.56
C TYR A 61 -6.05 9.15 -0.50
N PHE A 62 -6.85 8.92 0.55
CA PHE A 62 -6.49 8.05 1.65
C PHE A 62 -6.30 6.59 1.20
N THR A 63 -7.19 6.12 0.32
CA THR A 63 -7.12 4.78 -0.28
C THR A 63 -5.81 4.59 -1.05
N MET A 64 -5.45 5.53 -1.93
CA MET A 64 -4.19 5.45 -2.67
C MET A 64 -2.98 5.53 -1.76
N TYR A 65 -3.02 6.40 -0.74
CA TYR A 65 -1.95 6.51 0.22
C TYR A 65 -1.67 5.16 0.89
N ILE A 66 -2.70 4.50 1.42
CA ILE A 66 -2.57 3.16 1.99
C ILE A 66 -2.06 2.17 0.93
N MET A 67 -2.62 2.23 -0.28
CA MET A 67 -2.26 1.31 -1.35
C MET A 67 -0.77 1.39 -1.74
N PHE A 68 -0.22 2.59 -1.90
CA PHE A 68 1.20 2.76 -2.25
C PHE A 68 2.11 2.26 -1.14
N ASN A 69 1.79 2.60 0.11
CA ASN A 69 2.52 2.10 1.28
C ASN A 69 2.49 0.57 1.35
N ALA A 70 1.33 -0.04 1.18
CA ALA A 70 1.14 -1.48 1.19
C ALA A 70 1.89 -2.18 0.04
N LEU A 71 1.82 -1.66 -1.18
CA LEU A 71 2.52 -2.23 -2.33
C LEU A 71 4.04 -2.25 -2.12
N VAL A 72 4.59 -1.13 -1.65
CA VAL A 72 6.03 -1.02 -1.41
C VAL A 72 6.46 -1.90 -0.23
N ALA A 73 5.66 -1.97 0.84
CA ALA A 73 5.91 -2.90 1.95
C ALA A 73 5.95 -4.36 1.48
N ALA A 74 5.02 -4.77 0.60
CA ALA A 74 5.04 -6.12 0.01
C ALA A 74 6.35 -6.37 -0.74
N VAL A 75 6.75 -5.45 -1.63
CA VAL A 75 8.01 -5.55 -2.39
C VAL A 75 9.22 -5.65 -1.47
N ILE A 76 9.28 -4.87 -0.40
CA ILE A 76 10.38 -4.90 0.59
C ILE A 76 10.45 -6.26 1.28
N VAL A 77 9.31 -6.80 1.74
CA VAL A 77 9.27 -8.10 2.44
C VAL A 77 9.75 -9.22 1.52
N PHE A 78 9.26 -9.27 0.28
CA PHE A 78 9.65 -10.32 -0.68
C PHE A 78 11.10 -10.18 -1.14
N SER A 79 11.55 -8.96 -1.44
CA SER A 79 12.94 -8.69 -1.86
C SER A 79 13.92 -8.95 -0.73
N GLY A 80 13.59 -8.51 0.50
CA GLY A 80 14.39 -8.75 1.69
C GLY A 80 14.57 -10.24 1.98
N GLU A 81 13.52 -11.05 1.84
CA GLU A 81 13.65 -12.50 1.98
C GLU A 81 14.60 -13.11 0.95
N LYS A 82 14.53 -12.65 -0.31
CA LYS A 82 15.44 -13.11 -1.38
C LYS A 82 16.89 -12.71 -1.11
N LEU A 83 17.13 -11.49 -0.64
CA LEU A 83 18.47 -11.02 -0.29
C LEU A 83 19.07 -11.81 0.88
N VAL A 84 18.28 -12.10 1.92
CA VAL A 84 18.74 -12.94 3.05
C VAL A 84 19.09 -14.35 2.59
N LEU A 85 18.31 -14.93 1.67
CA LEU A 85 18.62 -16.24 1.11
C LEU A 85 19.90 -16.22 0.27
N LEU A 86 20.11 -15.18 -0.53
CA LEU A 86 21.33 -15.02 -1.33
C LEU A 86 22.56 -14.88 -0.42
N ALA A 87 22.48 -14.02 0.59
CA ALA A 87 23.57 -13.78 1.55
C ALA A 87 23.94 -15.03 2.35
N ARG A 88 22.98 -15.91 2.64
CA ARG A 88 23.22 -17.17 3.35
C ARG A 88 23.87 -18.25 2.46
N ASN A 89 23.71 -18.15 1.15
CA ASN A 89 24.22 -19.10 0.17
C ASN A 89 25.52 -18.63 -0.52
N SER A 90 26.04 -17.47 -0.14
CA SER A 90 27.35 -16.93 -0.55
C SER A 90 28.41 -17.23 0.48
#